data_AF-A0AAD5KWP1-F1
#
_entry.id   AF-A0AAD5KWP1-F1
#
_cell.length_a   1.000
_cell.length_b   1.000
_cell.length_c   1.000
_cell.angle_alpha   90.00
_cell.angle_beta   90.00
_cell.angle_gamma   90.00
#
_symmetry.space_group_name_H-M   'P 1'
#
loop_
_entity.id
_entity.type
_entity.pdbx_description
1 polymer ?
#
loop_
_entity_poly.entity_id
_entity_poly.type
_entity_poly.pdbx_seq_one_letter_code
_entity_poly.pdbx_strand_id
1 'polypeptide(L)'
;MSTGSSKSVSGSRGPQKSHPVWAHFKQEMIEGKVWSFCCISNCNYKTKGVIVTNVKNHLTSKHKKEAQELVSEEAKRKESNNSKCKSLKRKTDEEGSIDKFLSAKKSLGKAYSESSEKYRNLKHKLTIIAACTTISQNAIQSLEFKRYIEECDPNAAACIPSRPTLTSWVIHFSSELMQRVSENLRAAEKFNVCIDIWSQRGLSHSYLGVTVHYFNKQSKKYDSVALACHSLEQPHTGKAIKYALDDCLEKYGFRDSSNVFRYVTDKGANVISALKPYKILMAVPSQYLSDFDDEFPLTLSWKKARTRRRGI
;
A
#
# COMPACT_ATOMS: atom_id res chain seq x y z
N MET A 1 -6.41 -22.47 -64.17
CA MET A 1 -6.01 -23.37 -63.06
C MET A 1 -5.04 -22.57 -62.21
N SER A 2 -5.26 -22.18 -60.96
CA SER A 2 -6.01 -22.73 -59.83
C SER A 2 -6.34 -21.51 -58.92
N THR A 3 -7.59 -21.09 -58.76
CA THR A 3 -8.48 -21.38 -57.61
C THR A 3 -7.84 -21.29 -56.21
N GLY A 4 -8.43 -20.46 -55.35
CA GLY A 4 -8.13 -20.38 -53.91
C GLY A 4 -8.65 -19.06 -53.30
N SER A 5 -9.94 -18.77 -53.41
CA SER A 5 -10.98 -19.07 -52.41
C SER A 5 -10.90 -18.19 -51.16
N SER A 6 -11.87 -17.28 -51.10
CA SER A 6 -12.31 -16.44 -50.00
C SER A 6 -12.46 -17.20 -48.67
N LYS A 7 -11.92 -16.61 -47.59
CA LYS A 7 -12.41 -16.83 -46.23
C LYS A 7 -12.64 -15.51 -45.52
N SER A 8 -13.88 -15.03 -45.62
CA SER A 8 -14.48 -14.13 -44.65
C SER A 8 -14.62 -14.88 -43.32
N VAL A 9 -13.78 -14.53 -42.34
CA VAL A 9 -13.96 -15.01 -40.97
C VAL A 9 -15.08 -14.18 -40.34
N SER A 10 -16.30 -14.71 -40.45
CA SER A 10 -17.39 -14.38 -39.54
C SER A 10 -17.14 -15.08 -38.20
N GLY A 11 -17.24 -14.36 -37.09
CA GLY A 11 -17.27 -14.99 -35.77
C GLY A 11 -16.57 -14.24 -34.65
N SER A 12 -17.17 -13.15 -34.19
CA SER A 12 -17.43 -12.92 -32.76
C SER A 12 -18.17 -11.59 -32.62
N ARG A 13 -19.45 -11.67 -32.25
CA ARG A 13 -20.23 -10.48 -31.87
C ARG A 13 -19.64 -9.96 -30.55
N GLY A 14 -18.62 -9.12 -30.68
CA GLY A 14 -18.11 -8.29 -29.61
C GLY A 14 -19.16 -7.27 -29.15
N PRO A 15 -18.96 -6.64 -27.98
CA PRO A 15 -19.98 -5.87 -27.27
C PRO A 15 -20.62 -4.80 -28.16
N GLN A 16 -21.94 -4.70 -28.07
CA GLN A 16 -22.81 -3.68 -28.67
C GLN A 16 -22.10 -2.32 -28.83
N LYS A 17 -22.13 -1.76 -30.06
CA LYS A 17 -21.57 -0.46 -30.48
C LYS A 17 -21.67 0.60 -29.36
N SER A 18 -20.60 0.78 -28.60
CA SER A 18 -20.66 1.38 -27.25
C SER A 18 -20.67 2.91 -27.21
N HIS A 19 -20.52 3.62 -28.33
CA HIS A 19 -20.63 5.07 -28.39
C HIS A 19 -20.72 5.56 -29.86
N PRO A 20 -21.54 6.57 -30.21
CA PRO A 20 -21.69 7.04 -31.61
C PRO A 20 -20.36 7.54 -32.22
N VAL A 21 -19.46 8.05 -31.38
CA VAL A 21 -18.11 8.52 -31.76
C VAL A 21 -17.31 7.50 -32.60
N TRP A 22 -17.56 6.21 -32.43
CA TRP A 22 -16.84 5.15 -33.13
C TRP A 22 -17.24 5.05 -34.62
N ALA A 23 -18.23 5.79 -35.09
CA ALA A 23 -18.53 5.92 -36.52
C ALA A 23 -17.38 6.56 -37.32
N HIS A 24 -16.54 7.38 -36.67
CA HIS A 24 -15.44 8.11 -37.31
C HIS A 24 -14.05 7.50 -37.05
N PHE A 25 -13.98 6.35 -36.37
CA PHE A 25 -12.70 5.73 -35.99
C PHE A 25 -12.68 4.24 -36.28
N LYS A 26 -11.55 3.74 -36.81
CA LYS A 26 -11.27 2.30 -36.94
C LYS A 26 -10.32 1.83 -35.84
N GLN A 27 -10.47 0.59 -35.41
CA GLN A 27 -9.59 -0.04 -34.41
C GLN A 27 -8.77 -1.13 -35.09
N GLU A 28 -7.45 -1.11 -34.89
CA GLU A 28 -6.55 -2.14 -35.41
C GLU A 28 -5.61 -2.62 -34.30
N MET A 29 -5.16 -3.87 -34.42
CA MET A 29 -4.25 -4.49 -33.46
C MET A 29 -2.83 -4.49 -34.03
N ILE A 30 -1.91 -3.78 -33.37
CA ILE A 30 -0.51 -3.63 -33.78
C ILE A 30 0.34 -4.04 -32.58
N GLU A 31 1.24 -5.02 -32.75
CA GLU A 31 2.15 -5.52 -31.70
C GLU A 31 1.43 -5.91 -30.39
N GLY A 32 0.29 -6.60 -30.51
CA GLY A 32 -0.50 -7.05 -29.35
C GLY A 32 -1.26 -5.94 -28.61
N LYS A 33 -1.26 -4.70 -29.13
CA LYS A 33 -1.97 -3.54 -28.55
C LYS A 33 -3.04 -3.03 -29.50
N VAL A 34 -4.19 -2.61 -28.97
CA VAL A 34 -5.26 -1.98 -29.75
C VAL A 34 -4.96 -0.50 -29.99
N TRP A 35 -5.10 -0.05 -31.23
CA TRP A 35 -4.93 1.33 -31.67
C TRP A 35 -6.20 1.83 -32.35
N SER A 36 -6.57 3.09 -32.11
CA SER A 36 -7.70 3.76 -32.75
C SER A 36 -7.20 4.81 -33.74
N PHE A 37 -7.68 4.75 -34.98
CA PHE A 37 -7.31 5.62 -36.10
C PHE A 37 -8.50 6.45 -36.58
N CYS A 38 -8.31 7.74 -36.82
CA CYS A 38 -9.34 8.58 -37.41
C CYS A 38 -9.56 8.22 -38.89
N CYS A 39 -10.82 8.11 -39.31
CA CYS A 39 -11.20 7.77 -40.68
C CYS A 39 -11.62 8.99 -41.53
N ILE A 40 -11.55 10.20 -40.98
CA ILE A 40 -11.97 11.43 -41.67
C ILE A 40 -10.87 11.87 -42.64
N SER A 41 -11.27 12.35 -43.82
CA SER A 41 -10.35 12.74 -44.90
C SER A 41 -9.29 13.74 -44.42
N ASN A 42 -8.04 13.52 -44.86
CA ASN A 42 -6.85 14.30 -44.48
C ASN A 42 -6.50 14.30 -42.99
N CYS A 43 -6.87 13.25 -42.24
CA CYS A 43 -6.50 13.10 -40.83
C CYS A 43 -5.64 11.86 -40.57
N ASN A 44 -4.42 12.07 -40.06
CA ASN A 44 -3.48 10.99 -39.68
C ASN A 44 -3.44 10.73 -38.16
N TYR A 45 -4.50 11.10 -37.44
CA TYR A 45 -4.54 10.94 -35.99
C TYR A 45 -4.68 9.47 -35.59
N LYS A 46 -3.82 9.03 -34.66
CA LYS A 46 -3.86 7.72 -34.02
C LYS A 46 -3.66 7.83 -32.52
N THR A 47 -4.37 7.00 -31.76
CA THR A 47 -4.24 6.93 -30.31
C THR A 47 -4.22 5.49 -29.83
N LYS A 48 -3.50 5.23 -28.74
CA LYS A 48 -3.38 3.89 -28.16
C LYS A 48 -4.61 3.61 -27.29
N GLY A 49 -5.24 2.46 -27.51
CA GLY A 49 -6.43 2.01 -26.77
C GLY A 49 -7.75 2.56 -27.31
N VAL A 50 -8.84 2.21 -26.59
CA VAL A 50 -10.24 2.53 -26.93
C VAL A 50 -10.77 3.53 -25.91
N ILE A 51 -10.27 4.77 -25.95
CA ILE A 51 -10.58 5.82 -24.96
C ILE A 51 -11.46 6.89 -25.61
N VAL A 52 -12.75 6.90 -25.26
CA VAL A 52 -13.79 7.79 -25.83
C VAL A 52 -13.42 9.28 -25.67
N THR A 53 -12.89 9.68 -24.52
CA THR A 53 -12.52 11.07 -24.26
C THR A 53 -11.44 11.58 -25.21
N ASN A 54 -10.44 10.75 -25.54
CA ASN A 54 -9.34 11.14 -26.41
C ASN A 54 -9.83 11.35 -27.85
N VAL A 55 -10.66 10.44 -28.35
CA VAL A 55 -11.23 10.55 -29.70
C VAL A 55 -12.27 11.68 -29.81
N LYS A 56 -13.03 11.97 -28.74
CA LYS A 56 -13.95 13.12 -28.70
C LYS A 56 -13.19 14.46 -28.71
N ASN A 57 -12.13 14.59 -27.92
CA ASN A 57 -11.28 15.79 -27.93
C ASN A 57 -10.61 16.02 -29.29
N HIS A 58 -10.18 14.94 -29.95
CA HIS A 58 -9.67 15.03 -31.33
C HIS A 58 -10.73 15.57 -32.29
N LEU A 59 -11.94 15.01 -32.29
CA LEU A 59 -13.03 15.47 -33.13
C LEU A 59 -13.40 16.94 -32.87
N THR A 60 -13.54 17.34 -31.60
CA THR A 60 -13.86 18.74 -31.24
C THR A 60 -12.79 19.73 -31.70
N SER A 61 -11.52 19.32 -31.75
CA SER A 61 -10.41 20.20 -32.13
C SER A 61 -10.13 20.26 -33.64
N LYS A 62 -10.28 19.14 -34.37
CA LYS A 62 -9.89 19.04 -35.79
C LYS A 62 -11.06 18.83 -36.76
N HIS A 63 -12.19 18.32 -36.28
CA HIS A 63 -13.35 17.89 -37.08
C HIS A 63 -14.64 18.47 -36.49
N LYS A 64 -14.75 19.80 -36.53
CA LYS A 64 -15.83 20.55 -35.87
C LYS A 64 -17.23 20.19 -36.39
N LYS A 65 -17.35 19.82 -37.67
CA LYS A 65 -18.64 19.45 -38.28
C LYS A 65 -19.14 18.11 -37.73
N GLU A 66 -18.27 17.13 -37.71
CA GLU A 66 -18.52 15.78 -37.20
C GLU A 66 -18.73 15.79 -35.67
N ALA A 67 -18.02 16.67 -34.95
CA ALA A 67 -18.24 16.87 -33.52
C ALA A 67 -19.64 17.45 -33.22
N GLN A 68 -20.15 18.37 -34.04
CA GLN A 68 -21.51 18.91 -33.90
C GLN A 68 -22.58 17.87 -34.20
N GLU A 69 -22.37 17.05 -35.22
CA GLU A 69 -23.26 15.93 -35.58
C GLU A 69 -23.38 14.93 -34.43
N LEU A 70 -22.25 14.52 -33.84
CA LEU A 70 -22.24 13.60 -32.70
C LEU A 70 -22.97 14.14 -31.46
N VAL A 71 -22.85 15.44 -31.18
CA VAL A 71 -23.60 16.08 -30.08
C VAL A 71 -25.10 16.01 -30.34
N SER A 72 -25.52 16.23 -31.58
CA SER A 72 -26.93 16.13 -31.97
C SER A 72 -27.47 14.69 -31.88
N GLU A 73 -26.67 13.69 -32.23
CA GLU A 73 -27.02 12.27 -32.09
C GLU A 73 -27.09 11.83 -30.62
N GLU A 74 -26.15 12.31 -29.78
CA GLU A 74 -26.15 12.06 -28.34
C GLU A 74 -27.40 12.66 -27.67
N ALA A 75 -27.85 13.85 -28.10
CA ALA A 75 -29.07 14.48 -27.61
C ALA A 75 -30.33 13.66 -27.97
N LYS A 76 -30.46 13.23 -29.23
CA LYS A 76 -31.57 12.37 -29.70
C LYS A 76 -31.61 11.02 -28.99
N ARG A 77 -30.45 10.45 -28.64
CA ARG A 77 -30.36 9.21 -27.84
C ARG A 77 -30.80 9.40 -26.38
N LYS A 78 -30.61 10.59 -25.80
CA LYS A 78 -31.10 10.89 -24.44
C LYS A 78 -32.62 11.04 -24.39
N GLU A 79 -33.23 11.65 -25.40
CA GLU A 79 -34.70 11.81 -25.48
C GLU A 79 -35.44 10.48 -25.74
N SER A 80 -34.88 9.62 -26.59
CA SER A 80 -35.45 8.28 -26.88
C SER A 80 -35.34 7.30 -25.72
N ASN A 81 -34.29 7.39 -24.90
CA ASN A 81 -34.17 6.59 -23.68
C ASN A 81 -35.12 7.06 -22.56
N ASN A 82 -35.46 8.35 -22.51
CA ASN A 82 -36.39 8.91 -21.53
C ASN A 82 -37.87 8.53 -21.83
N SER A 83 -38.20 8.31 -23.10
CA SER A 83 -39.56 7.91 -23.53
C SER A 83 -39.81 6.40 -23.39
N LYS A 84 -38.76 5.56 -23.41
CA LYS A 84 -38.87 4.10 -23.20
C LYS A 84 -39.17 3.68 -21.76
N CYS A 85 -38.98 4.58 -20.78
CA CYS A 85 -39.23 4.32 -19.36
C CYS A 85 -40.66 4.72 -18.90
N LYS A 86 -41.50 5.28 -19.79
CA LYS A 86 -42.86 5.74 -19.44
C LYS A 86 -43.97 4.69 -19.53
N SER A 87 -43.72 3.47 -20.03
CA SER A 87 -44.75 2.45 -20.27
C SER A 87 -44.93 1.38 -19.19
N LEU A 88 -44.25 1.48 -18.05
CA LEU A 88 -44.45 0.58 -16.89
C LEU A 88 -44.73 1.38 -15.62
N LYS A 89 -45.86 2.10 -15.58
CA LYS A 89 -46.43 2.59 -14.31
C LYS A 89 -47.08 1.40 -13.58
N ARG A 90 -46.37 0.80 -12.63
CA ARG A 90 -47.00 0.07 -11.53
C ARG A 90 -47.47 1.07 -10.48
N LYS A 91 -48.61 0.74 -9.85
CA LYS A 91 -49.25 1.51 -8.80
C LYS A 91 -48.28 1.79 -7.65
N THR A 92 -48.44 2.98 -7.11
CA THR A 92 -47.86 3.53 -5.89
C THR A 92 -47.82 2.53 -4.74
N ASP A 93 -46.64 2.35 -4.17
CA ASP A 93 -46.46 2.22 -2.72
C ASP A 93 -45.34 3.20 -2.34
N GLU A 94 -45.61 3.99 -1.31
CA GLU A 94 -44.70 4.97 -0.75
C GLU A 94 -43.50 4.27 -0.10
N GLU A 95 -42.37 4.16 -0.79
CA GLU A 95 -41.08 3.95 -0.10
C GLU A 95 -39.87 4.25 -1.00
N GLY A 96 -39.06 5.23 -0.57
CA GLY A 96 -37.64 5.38 -0.92
C GLY A 96 -37.28 5.57 -2.39
N SER A 97 -37.47 6.77 -2.94
CA SER A 97 -36.81 7.14 -4.20
C SER A 97 -35.29 7.04 -4.09
N ILE A 98 -34.65 6.35 -5.04
CA ILE A 98 -33.19 6.30 -5.22
C ILE A 98 -32.61 7.72 -5.33
N ASP A 99 -33.37 8.68 -5.87
CA ASP A 99 -32.96 10.08 -5.91
C ASP A 99 -32.88 10.70 -4.51
N LYS A 100 -33.72 10.27 -3.56
CA LYS A 100 -33.60 10.68 -2.15
C LYS A 100 -32.35 10.08 -1.51
N PHE A 101 -31.94 8.87 -1.90
CA PHE A 101 -30.70 8.23 -1.44
C PHE A 101 -29.43 8.87 -2.06
N LEU A 102 -29.48 9.27 -3.33
CA LEU A 102 -28.39 9.94 -4.03
C LEU A 102 -28.27 11.44 -3.69
N SER A 103 -29.39 12.11 -3.43
CA SER A 103 -29.44 13.50 -2.94
C SER A 103 -29.21 13.62 -1.44
N ALA A 104 -29.43 12.54 -0.66
CA ALA A 104 -28.93 12.40 0.70
C ALA A 104 -27.42 12.13 0.76
N LYS A 105 -26.63 12.67 -0.19
CA LYS A 105 -25.25 13.03 0.11
C LYS A 105 -25.31 14.08 1.22
N LYS A 106 -25.31 13.61 2.47
CA LYS A 106 -24.89 14.41 3.61
C LYS A 106 -23.59 15.06 3.15
N SER A 107 -23.59 16.39 3.02
CA SER A 107 -22.37 17.10 2.67
C SER A 107 -21.36 16.70 3.74
N LEU A 108 -20.28 16.01 3.33
CA LEU A 108 -19.14 15.76 4.20
C LEU A 108 -18.88 17.05 5.00
N GLY A 109 -18.71 16.91 6.31
CA GLY A 109 -18.50 18.05 7.19
C GLY A 109 -17.38 18.94 6.66
N LYS A 110 -17.37 20.21 7.06
CA LYS A 110 -16.29 21.11 6.66
C LYS A 110 -14.97 20.58 7.23
N ALA A 111 -14.06 20.19 6.33
CA ALA A 111 -12.74 19.69 6.71
C ALA A 111 -12.06 20.64 7.71
N TYR A 112 -11.44 20.06 8.73
CA TYR A 112 -10.65 20.81 9.69
C TYR A 112 -9.54 21.61 9.00
N SER A 113 -9.30 22.82 9.50
CA SER A 113 -8.13 23.60 9.11
C SER A 113 -6.84 22.86 9.49
N GLU A 114 -5.81 22.90 8.65
CA GLU A 114 -4.52 22.29 8.95
C GLU A 114 -3.85 22.84 10.21
N SER A 115 -4.13 24.11 10.54
CA SER A 115 -3.66 24.77 11.77
C SER A 115 -4.40 24.31 13.02
N SER A 116 -5.54 23.63 12.88
CA SER A 116 -6.35 23.23 14.02
C SER A 116 -5.71 22.07 14.79
N GLU A 117 -5.85 22.10 16.12
CA GLU A 117 -5.39 21.02 16.98
C GLU A 117 -6.09 19.69 16.65
N LYS A 118 -7.38 19.74 16.31
CA LYS A 118 -8.16 18.56 15.88
C LYS A 118 -7.56 17.88 14.65
N TYR A 119 -7.20 18.65 13.61
CA TYR A 119 -6.54 18.10 12.42
C TYR A 119 -5.19 17.49 12.76
N ARG A 120 -4.36 18.19 13.55
CA ARG A 120 -3.03 17.71 13.97
C ARG A 120 -3.12 16.40 14.74
N ASN A 121 -4.07 16.30 15.67
CA ASN A 121 -4.32 15.09 16.45
C ASN A 121 -4.82 13.94 15.57
N LEU A 122 -5.78 14.20 14.67
CA LEU A 122 -6.28 13.22 13.70
C LEU A 122 -5.14 12.69 12.82
N LYS A 123 -4.37 13.60 12.20
CA LYS A 123 -3.20 13.27 11.37
C LYS A 123 -2.22 12.39 12.14
N HIS A 124 -1.88 12.77 13.37
CA HIS A 124 -0.93 12.03 14.19
C HIS A 124 -1.43 10.62 14.54
N LYS A 125 -2.71 10.48 14.94
CA LYS A 125 -3.30 9.18 15.28
C LYS A 125 -3.42 8.26 14.05
N LEU A 126 -3.85 8.78 12.91
CA LEU A 126 -3.89 8.01 11.66
C LEU A 126 -2.49 7.56 11.22
N THR A 127 -1.49 8.43 11.40
CA THR A 127 -0.09 8.09 11.11
C THR A 127 0.41 6.95 12.01
N ILE A 128 0.15 7.00 13.32
CA ILE A 128 0.51 5.92 14.24
C ILE A 128 -0.19 4.61 13.87
N ILE A 129 -1.49 4.65 13.56
CA ILE A 129 -2.23 3.46 13.14
C ILE A 129 -1.56 2.85 11.89
N ALA A 130 -1.27 3.67 10.89
CA ALA A 130 -0.68 3.21 9.64
C ALA A 130 0.78 2.75 9.78
N ALA A 131 1.55 3.32 10.71
CA ALA A 131 2.97 3.03 10.90
C ALA A 131 3.23 1.88 11.88
N CYS A 132 2.39 1.73 12.91
CA CYS A 132 2.69 0.89 14.08
C CYS A 132 1.69 -0.25 14.29
N THR A 133 0.76 -0.48 13.36
CA THR A 133 -0.21 -1.59 13.43
C THR A 133 -0.23 -2.39 12.15
N THR A 134 -0.90 -3.54 12.17
CA THR A 134 -1.10 -4.39 10.99
C THR A 134 -2.27 -3.92 10.11
N ILE A 135 -2.91 -2.79 10.45
CA ILE A 135 -4.05 -2.27 9.68
C ILE A 135 -3.54 -1.73 8.34
N SER A 136 -4.03 -2.31 7.25
CA SER A 136 -3.65 -1.85 5.91
C SER A 136 -4.10 -0.40 5.68
N GLN A 137 -3.29 0.37 4.98
CA GLN A 137 -3.67 1.73 4.57
C GLN A 137 -4.93 1.76 3.67
N ASN A 138 -5.21 0.65 2.96
CA ASN A 138 -6.44 0.50 2.20
C ASN A 138 -7.67 0.49 3.11
N ALA A 139 -7.59 -0.13 4.29
CA ALA A 139 -8.69 -0.19 5.25
C ALA A 139 -9.06 1.21 5.76
N ILE A 140 -8.09 2.09 5.98
CA ILE A 140 -8.32 3.49 6.40
C ILE A 140 -9.04 4.30 5.30
N GLN A 141 -8.96 3.86 4.05
CA GLN A 141 -9.60 4.51 2.90
C GLN A 141 -10.86 3.82 2.41
N SER A 142 -11.25 2.70 3.05
CA SER A 142 -12.48 2.01 2.69
C SER A 142 -13.68 2.92 2.90
N LEU A 143 -14.74 2.67 2.12
CA LEU A 143 -15.97 3.45 2.23
C LEU A 143 -16.60 3.27 3.62
N GLU A 144 -16.51 2.06 4.16
CA GLU A 144 -17.03 1.67 5.46
C GLU A 144 -16.31 2.42 6.59
N PHE A 145 -14.98 2.55 6.51
CA PHE A 145 -14.21 3.32 7.48
C PHE A 145 -14.58 4.80 7.41
N LYS A 146 -14.68 5.38 6.20
CA LYS A 146 -15.08 6.79 6.04
C LYS A 146 -16.47 7.06 6.61
N ARG A 147 -17.44 6.17 6.35
CA ARG A 147 -18.79 6.26 6.91
C ARG A 147 -18.81 6.15 8.43
N TYR A 148 -18.04 5.21 8.99
CA TYR A 148 -17.89 5.09 10.43
C TYR A 148 -17.35 6.39 11.06
N ILE A 149 -16.29 6.96 10.48
CA ILE A 149 -15.75 8.24 10.95
C ILE A 149 -16.75 9.37 10.75
N GLU A 150 -17.52 9.39 9.66
CA GLU A 150 -18.55 10.40 9.39
C GLU A 150 -19.69 10.37 10.41
N GLU A 151 -20.08 9.18 10.87
CA GLU A 151 -21.05 8.97 11.96
C GLU A 151 -20.55 9.59 13.27
N CYS A 152 -19.25 9.44 13.56
CA CYS A 152 -18.64 9.99 14.76
C CYS A 152 -18.34 11.49 14.66
N ASP A 153 -17.80 11.94 13.53
CA ASP A 153 -17.36 13.30 13.25
C ASP A 153 -17.27 13.56 11.72
N PRO A 154 -18.27 14.24 11.14
CA PRO A 154 -18.30 14.55 9.71
C PRO A 154 -17.11 15.40 9.22
N ASN A 155 -16.55 16.27 10.09
CA ASN A 155 -15.42 17.13 9.72
C ASN A 155 -14.11 16.32 9.69
N ALA A 156 -13.96 15.33 10.59
CA ALA A 156 -12.84 14.40 10.56
C ALA A 156 -12.88 13.48 9.33
N ALA A 157 -14.07 13.02 8.94
CA ALA A 157 -14.24 12.19 7.74
C ALA A 157 -13.77 12.90 6.47
N ALA A 158 -14.02 14.21 6.37
CA ALA A 158 -13.53 15.05 5.29
C ALA A 158 -12.00 15.25 5.28
N CYS A 159 -11.33 14.97 6.39
CA CYS A 159 -9.87 15.05 6.53
C CYS A 159 -9.14 13.72 6.29
N ILE A 160 -9.86 12.63 5.99
CA ILE A 160 -9.22 11.32 5.78
C ILE A 160 -8.31 11.40 4.54
N PRO A 161 -7.00 11.10 4.69
CA PRO A 161 -6.02 11.29 3.62
C PRO A 161 -6.16 10.24 2.52
N SER A 162 -5.62 10.58 1.34
CA SER A 162 -5.34 9.60 0.29
C SER A 162 -4.16 8.69 0.69
N ARG A 163 -3.98 7.54 0.01
CA ARG A 163 -2.86 6.62 0.26
C ARG A 163 -1.50 7.31 0.10
N PRO A 164 -1.21 8.03 -0.99
CA PRO A 164 0.07 8.74 -1.12
C PRO A 164 0.32 9.72 0.02
N THR A 165 -0.71 10.46 0.45
CA THR A 165 -0.62 11.42 1.55
C THR A 165 -0.31 10.70 2.87
N LEU A 166 -1.04 9.62 3.19
CA LEU A 166 -0.80 8.85 4.40
C LEU A 166 0.58 8.19 4.40
N THR A 167 1.03 7.66 3.26
CA THR A 167 2.39 7.12 3.10
C THR A 167 3.44 8.19 3.35
N SER A 168 3.26 9.41 2.82
CA SER A 168 4.16 10.53 3.07
C SER A 168 4.24 10.88 4.56
N TRP A 169 3.11 10.87 5.28
CA TRP A 169 3.08 11.09 6.73
C TRP A 169 3.84 9.99 7.49
N VAL A 170 3.65 8.73 7.11
CA VAL A 170 4.38 7.60 7.72
C VAL A 170 5.87 7.70 7.46
N ILE A 171 6.31 8.05 6.24
CA ILE A 171 7.73 8.23 5.93
C ILE A 171 8.33 9.35 6.80
N HIS A 172 7.67 10.50 6.89
CA HIS A 172 8.14 11.60 7.74
C HIS A 172 8.24 11.19 9.21
N PHE A 173 7.19 10.56 9.74
CA PHE A 173 7.15 10.06 11.11
C PHE A 173 8.26 9.04 11.39
N SER A 174 8.51 8.11 10.46
CA SER A 174 9.60 7.15 10.56
C SER A 174 10.97 7.83 10.57
N SER A 175 11.20 8.86 9.75
CA SER A 175 12.45 9.62 9.75
C SER A 175 12.70 10.31 11.11
N GLU A 176 11.67 10.94 11.69
CA GLU A 176 11.77 11.55 13.03
C GLU A 176 12.06 10.52 14.11
N LEU A 177 11.41 9.34 14.04
CA LEU A 177 11.68 8.24 14.97
C LEU A 177 13.10 7.71 14.83
N MET A 178 13.58 7.49 13.60
CA MET A 178 14.95 7.03 13.34
C MET A 178 16.00 8.00 13.90
N GLN A 179 15.74 9.31 13.80
CA GLN A 179 16.60 10.33 14.39
C GLN A 179 16.65 10.20 15.92
N ARG A 180 15.50 10.12 16.59
CA ARG A 180 15.43 9.96 18.06
C ARG A 180 16.10 8.67 18.54
N VAL A 181 15.90 7.57 17.81
CA VAL A 181 16.58 6.29 18.10
C VAL A 181 18.09 6.45 17.98
N SER A 182 18.58 7.14 16.95
CA SER A 182 20.01 7.42 16.78
C SER A 182 20.58 8.23 17.94
N GLU A 183 19.86 9.27 18.38
CA GLU A 183 20.23 10.11 19.53
C GLU A 183 20.28 9.30 20.83
N ASN A 184 19.27 8.48 21.09
CA ASN A 184 19.23 7.61 22.27
C ASN A 184 20.36 6.58 22.29
N LEU A 185 20.66 5.96 21.14
CA LEU A 185 21.76 4.99 21.04
C LEU A 185 23.14 5.63 21.23
N ARG A 186 23.35 6.86 20.73
CA ARG A 186 24.59 7.62 20.98
C ARG A 186 24.76 7.92 22.46
N ALA A 187 23.67 8.26 23.16
CA ALA A 187 23.71 8.53 24.59
C ALA A 187 23.96 7.26 25.45
N ALA A 188 23.56 6.08 24.97
CA ALA A 188 23.66 4.82 25.69
C ALA A 188 25.09 4.27 25.82
N GLU A 189 26.07 4.83 25.10
CA GLU A 189 27.49 4.39 24.99
C GLU A 189 27.68 2.96 24.41
N LYS A 190 26.94 1.99 24.92
CA LYS A 190 26.98 0.58 24.53
C LYS A 190 25.57 -0.01 24.37
N PHE A 191 25.41 -0.91 23.40
CA PHE A 191 24.15 -1.63 23.17
C PHE A 191 24.39 -3.06 22.69
N ASN A 192 23.39 -3.91 22.94
CA ASN A 192 23.34 -5.28 22.42
C ASN A 192 22.60 -5.30 21.09
N VAL A 193 23.09 -6.10 20.14
CA VAL A 193 22.47 -6.27 18.82
C VAL A 193 21.95 -7.70 18.72
N CYS A 194 20.64 -7.85 18.56
CA CYS A 194 19.98 -9.12 18.26
C CYS A 194 19.77 -9.23 16.74
N ILE A 195 20.21 -10.36 16.18
CA ILE A 195 20.15 -10.67 14.76
C ILE A 195 19.27 -11.91 14.60
N ASP A 196 18.18 -11.75 13.85
CA ASP A 196 17.30 -12.83 13.42
C ASP A 196 17.29 -12.91 11.90
N ILE A 197 17.46 -14.11 11.34
CA ILE A 197 17.43 -14.32 9.90
C ILE A 197 16.41 -15.42 9.60
N TRP A 198 15.40 -15.10 8.81
CA TRP A 198 14.39 -16.06 8.39
C TRP A 198 14.13 -16.00 6.90
N SER A 199 13.76 -17.14 6.34
CA SER A 199 13.27 -17.26 4.96
C SER A 199 11.76 -17.44 4.96
N GLN A 200 11.07 -16.78 4.05
CA GLN A 200 9.64 -16.98 3.88
C GLN A 200 9.40 -18.35 3.23
N ARG A 201 8.65 -19.22 3.91
CA ARG A 201 8.37 -20.57 3.42
C ARG A 201 7.67 -20.51 2.06
N GLY A 202 8.21 -21.22 1.08
CA GLY A 202 7.66 -21.30 -0.28
C GLY A 202 7.94 -20.08 -1.17
N LEU A 203 8.67 -19.08 -0.67
CA LEU A 203 9.18 -17.97 -1.49
C LEU A 203 10.71 -17.93 -1.48
N SER A 204 11.29 -17.21 -2.44
CA SER A 204 12.74 -16.96 -2.54
C SER A 204 13.21 -15.78 -1.68
N HIS A 205 12.36 -15.22 -0.83
CA HIS A 205 12.69 -14.05 0.00
C HIS A 205 13.19 -14.46 1.38
N SER A 206 14.26 -13.82 1.82
CA SER A 206 14.77 -13.93 3.18
C SER A 206 14.99 -12.55 3.76
N TYR A 207 14.99 -12.47 5.08
CA TYR A 207 15.03 -11.20 5.79
C TYR A 207 16.03 -11.27 6.94
N LEU A 208 16.69 -10.13 7.18
CA LEU A 208 17.52 -9.83 8.31
C LEU A 208 16.75 -8.88 9.23
N GLY A 209 16.33 -9.38 10.38
CA GLY A 209 15.85 -8.56 11.50
C GLY A 209 17.01 -8.13 12.37
N VAL A 210 17.08 -6.83 12.65
CA VAL A 210 18.05 -6.25 13.59
C VAL A 210 17.28 -5.55 14.69
N THR A 211 17.46 -5.99 15.93
CA THR A 211 16.91 -5.34 17.13
C THR A 211 18.04 -4.95 18.05
N VAL A 212 17.94 -3.80 18.71
CA VAL A 212 18.92 -3.36 19.70
C VAL A 212 18.30 -3.24 21.07
N HIS A 213 19.07 -3.62 22.08
CA HIS A 213 18.71 -3.48 23.49
C HIS A 213 19.78 -2.62 24.17
N TYR A 214 19.34 -1.56 24.85
CA TYR A 214 20.23 -0.59 25.48
C TYR A 214 19.60 -0.03 26.76
N PHE A 215 20.44 0.51 27.64
CA PHE A 215 19.95 1.25 28.80
C PHE A 215 19.72 2.71 28.41
N ASN A 216 18.47 3.15 28.45
CA ASN A 216 18.11 4.52 28.14
C ASN A 216 18.31 5.39 29.39
N LYS A 217 19.32 6.28 29.33
CA LYS A 217 19.68 7.18 30.43
C LYS A 217 18.58 8.18 30.78
N GLN A 218 17.76 8.60 29.81
CA GLN A 218 16.67 9.55 30.04
C GLN A 218 15.50 8.89 30.81
N SER A 219 15.08 7.71 30.36
CA SER A 219 13.97 6.97 31.01
C SER A 219 14.41 6.16 32.23
N LYS A 220 15.73 5.97 32.43
CA LYS A 220 16.35 5.10 33.44
C LYS A 220 15.86 3.65 33.35
N LYS A 221 15.61 3.15 32.13
CA LYS A 221 15.11 1.80 31.88
C LYS A 221 15.81 1.15 30.70
N TYR A 222 15.74 -0.17 30.62
CA TYR A 222 16.14 -0.89 29.41
C TYR A 222 15.08 -0.72 28.32
N ASP A 223 15.53 -0.25 27.16
CA ASP A 223 14.69 -0.10 25.97
C ASP A 223 15.13 -1.09 24.89
N SER A 224 14.17 -1.46 24.05
CA SER A 224 14.35 -2.38 22.93
C SER A 224 13.77 -1.75 21.68
N VAL A 225 14.55 -1.70 20.60
CA VAL A 225 14.12 -1.07 19.34
C VAL A 225 14.48 -1.96 18.15
N ALA A 226 13.49 -2.27 17.31
CA ALA A 226 13.73 -2.89 16.01
C ALA A 226 14.33 -1.84 15.05
N LEU A 227 15.60 -1.99 14.69
CA LEU A 227 16.31 -1.06 13.81
C LEU A 227 16.03 -1.32 12.34
N ALA A 228 15.92 -2.59 11.96
CA ALA A 228 15.76 -2.96 10.56
C ALA A 228 15.03 -4.29 10.40
N CYS A 229 14.28 -4.38 9.30
CA CYS A 229 13.86 -5.61 8.67
C CYS A 229 14.29 -5.50 7.20
N HIS A 230 15.46 -6.06 6.88
CA HIS A 230 16.13 -5.88 5.61
C HIS A 230 15.99 -7.12 4.74
N SER A 231 15.57 -6.97 3.48
CA SER A 231 15.52 -8.09 2.54
C SER A 231 16.94 -8.55 2.21
N LEU A 232 17.23 -9.84 2.38
CA LEU A 232 18.49 -10.46 2.01
C LEU A 232 18.34 -11.16 0.66
N GLU A 233 19.25 -10.84 -0.26
CA GLU A 233 19.37 -11.54 -1.54
C GLU A 233 20.28 -12.76 -1.42
N GLN A 234 20.00 -13.78 -2.24
CA GLN A 234 20.83 -14.98 -2.32
C GLN A 234 22.12 -14.68 -3.12
N PRO A 235 23.26 -15.28 -2.76
CA PRO A 235 23.46 -16.24 -1.67
C PRO A 235 23.68 -15.58 -0.29
N HIS A 236 23.08 -16.15 0.77
CA HIS A 236 23.26 -15.68 2.15
C HIS A 236 24.63 -16.04 2.76
N THR A 237 25.72 -15.68 2.09
CA THR A 237 27.08 -15.87 2.61
C THR A 237 27.29 -15.03 3.87
N GLY A 238 28.23 -15.44 4.74
CA GLY A 238 28.58 -14.64 5.92
C GLY A 238 29.00 -13.20 5.56
N LYS A 239 29.69 -13.02 4.44
CA LYS A 239 30.07 -11.70 3.93
C LYS A 239 28.84 -10.84 3.57
N ALA A 240 27.85 -11.41 2.87
CA ALA A 240 26.62 -10.71 2.51
C ALA A 240 25.81 -10.31 3.75
N ILE A 241 25.69 -11.21 4.74
CA ILE A 241 25.02 -10.92 6.00
C ILE A 241 25.74 -9.80 6.76
N LYS A 242 27.08 -9.82 6.81
CA LYS A 242 27.86 -8.77 7.46
C LYS A 242 27.63 -7.40 6.82
N TYR A 243 27.66 -7.31 5.49
CA TYR A 243 27.38 -6.06 4.80
C TYR A 243 25.97 -5.55 5.06
N ALA A 244 24.95 -6.42 5.02
CA ALA A 244 23.59 -6.02 5.30
C ALA A 244 23.42 -5.52 6.75
N LEU A 245 24.08 -6.18 7.72
CA LEU A 245 24.10 -5.74 9.11
C LEU A 245 24.77 -4.37 9.27
N ASP A 246 25.92 -4.17 8.64
CA ASP A 246 26.67 -2.92 8.69
C ASP A 246 25.88 -1.77 8.03
N ASP A 247 25.25 -2.00 6.87
CA ASP A 247 24.37 -1.03 6.20
C ASP A 247 23.19 -0.63 7.10
N CYS A 248 22.62 -1.59 7.83
CA CYS A 248 21.56 -1.31 8.79
C CYS A 248 22.03 -0.44 9.96
N LEU A 249 23.23 -0.67 10.49
CA LEU A 249 23.80 0.11 11.60
C LEU A 249 24.30 1.50 11.15
N GLU A 250 24.84 1.59 9.94
CA GLU A 250 25.33 2.84 9.35
C GLU A 250 24.21 3.88 9.19
N LYS A 251 22.97 3.44 8.91
CA LYS A 251 21.78 4.32 8.86
C LYS A 251 21.51 5.07 10.16
N TYR A 252 22.00 4.55 11.29
CA TYR A 252 21.90 5.19 12.61
C TYR A 252 23.23 5.88 13.04
N GLY A 253 24.23 5.88 12.16
CA GLY A 253 25.53 6.51 12.37
C GLY A 253 26.59 5.61 13.02
N PHE A 254 26.38 4.29 13.05
CA PHE A 254 27.32 3.32 13.63
C PHE A 254 28.05 2.55 12.54
N ARG A 255 29.16 3.13 12.03
CA ARG A 255 30.01 2.52 10.98
C ARG A 255 30.93 1.44 11.52
N ASP A 256 31.43 1.64 12.72
CA ASP A 256 32.21 0.64 13.43
C ASP A 256 31.35 -0.02 14.51
N SER A 257 31.73 -1.23 14.88
CA SER A 257 31.03 -1.98 15.91
C SER A 257 31.52 -1.62 17.33
N SER A 258 32.18 -0.47 17.51
CA SER A 258 32.78 -0.10 18.80
C SER A 258 31.73 0.09 19.90
N ASN A 259 30.54 0.55 19.55
CA ASN A 259 29.41 0.69 20.48
C ASN A 259 28.65 -0.63 20.73
N VAL A 260 28.92 -1.69 19.95
CA VAL A 260 28.25 -2.97 20.13
C VAL A 260 28.92 -3.74 21.27
N PHE A 261 28.19 -3.99 22.35
CA PHE A 261 28.67 -4.80 23.47
C PHE A 261 28.62 -6.30 23.17
N ARG A 262 27.50 -6.76 22.58
CA ARG A 262 27.28 -8.17 22.26
C ARG A 262 26.35 -8.33 21.07
N TYR A 263 26.63 -9.35 20.26
CA TYR A 263 25.68 -9.88 19.28
C TYR A 263 24.95 -11.10 19.85
N VAL A 264 23.63 -11.16 19.66
CA VAL A 264 22.77 -12.29 20.01
C VAL A 264 22.14 -12.81 18.72
N THR A 265 22.38 -14.06 18.40
CA THR A 265 21.88 -14.69 17.17
C THR A 265 21.65 -16.18 17.39
N ASP A 266 21.07 -16.86 16.41
CA ASP A 266 20.92 -18.30 16.43
C ASP A 266 22.25 -19.02 16.11
N LYS A 267 22.20 -20.35 15.93
CA LYS A 267 23.39 -21.14 15.58
C LYS A 267 23.61 -21.25 14.07
N GLY A 268 23.03 -20.35 13.26
CA GLY A 268 23.17 -20.36 11.82
C GLY A 268 24.63 -20.21 11.39
N ALA A 269 25.13 -21.17 10.59
CA ALA A 269 26.55 -21.19 10.19
C ALA A 269 26.98 -19.90 9.47
N ASN A 270 26.11 -19.33 8.63
CA ASN A 270 26.42 -18.12 7.87
C ASN A 270 26.43 -16.86 8.74
N VAL A 271 25.51 -16.72 9.69
CA VAL A 271 25.52 -15.57 10.63
C VAL A 271 26.70 -15.67 11.60
N ILE A 272 27.04 -16.87 12.07
CA ILE A 272 28.27 -17.10 12.84
C ILE A 272 29.50 -16.70 12.03
N SER A 273 29.55 -17.05 10.75
CA SER A 273 30.64 -16.66 9.85
C SER A 273 30.70 -15.14 9.65
N ALA A 274 29.55 -14.47 9.53
CA ALA A 274 29.43 -13.02 9.38
C ALA A 274 30.01 -12.24 10.57
N LEU A 275 29.91 -12.82 11.77
CA LEU A 275 30.35 -12.20 13.02
C LEU A 275 31.80 -12.55 13.38
N LYS A 276 32.62 -13.14 12.50
CA LYS A 276 34.05 -13.27 12.77
C LYS A 276 34.73 -11.88 12.65
N PRO A 277 35.62 -11.49 13.59
CA PRO A 277 36.32 -12.31 14.58
C PRO A 277 35.71 -12.31 16.01
N TYR A 278 34.44 -11.93 16.21
CA TYR A 278 33.84 -11.89 17.55
C TYR A 278 33.90 -13.24 18.27
N LYS A 279 34.17 -13.20 19.58
CA LYS A 279 34.18 -14.39 20.44
C LYS A 279 32.76 -14.91 20.62
N ILE A 280 32.54 -16.16 20.22
CA ILE A 280 31.26 -16.85 20.43
C ILE A 280 31.14 -17.19 21.92
N LEU A 281 30.15 -16.60 22.58
CA LEU A 281 29.75 -16.96 23.93
C LEU A 281 28.47 -17.81 23.81
N MET A 282 28.60 -19.12 23.94
CA MET A 282 27.42 -19.98 24.05
C MET A 282 26.63 -19.56 25.29
N ALA A 283 25.32 -19.38 25.16
CA ALA A 283 24.46 -19.06 26.31
C ALA A 283 24.77 -20.05 27.43
N VAL A 284 25.13 -19.51 28.60
CA VAL A 284 25.31 -20.30 29.82
C VAL A 284 23.98 -21.05 30.05
N PRO A 285 24.00 -22.36 30.35
CA PRO A 285 22.78 -23.12 30.60
C PRO A 285 21.89 -22.39 31.60
N SER A 286 20.58 -22.46 31.39
CA SER A 286 19.52 -21.82 32.20
C SER A 286 19.67 -21.98 33.72
N GLN A 287 20.49 -22.92 34.18
CA GLN A 287 20.80 -23.16 35.58
C GLN A 287 21.53 -21.99 36.29
N TYR A 288 22.00 -20.97 35.57
CA TYR A 288 22.60 -19.75 36.15
C TYR A 288 21.70 -18.49 36.03
N LEU A 289 20.48 -18.64 35.51
CA LEU A 289 19.50 -17.53 35.42
C LEU A 289 18.54 -17.48 36.60
N SER A 290 18.61 -18.45 37.53
CA SER A 290 17.78 -18.47 38.75
C SER A 290 18.07 -17.33 39.72
N ASP A 291 19.19 -16.63 39.55
CA ASP A 291 19.67 -15.64 40.51
C ASP A 291 19.31 -14.20 40.10
N PHE A 292 18.48 -14.02 39.06
CA PHE A 292 18.06 -12.71 38.54
C PHE A 292 16.54 -12.47 38.58
N ASP A 293 15.80 -13.30 39.33
CA ASP A 293 14.39 -13.04 39.62
C ASP A 293 14.28 -12.17 40.88
N ASP A 294 14.33 -10.85 40.71
CA ASP A 294 13.65 -9.92 41.60
C ASP A 294 13.10 -8.71 40.82
N GLU A 295 11.75 -8.60 40.87
CA GLU A 295 10.89 -7.49 40.47
C GLU A 295 10.84 -7.04 38.99
N PHE A 296 10.07 -7.79 38.20
CA PHE A 296 9.34 -7.22 37.06
C PHE A 296 7.84 -7.12 37.43
N PRO A 297 7.23 -5.92 37.48
CA PRO A 297 5.79 -5.81 37.64
C PRO A 297 5.07 -6.39 36.42
N LEU A 298 4.43 -7.53 36.64
CA LEU A 298 3.58 -8.26 35.72
C LEU A 298 2.31 -7.47 35.38
N THR A 299 2.20 -6.94 34.16
CA THR A 299 0.92 -6.98 33.41
C THR A 299 1.16 -6.96 31.90
N LEU A 300 1.23 -8.13 31.27
CA LEU A 300 0.63 -8.35 29.94
C LEU A 300 0.53 -9.85 29.65
N SER A 301 -0.69 -10.39 29.69
CA SER A 301 -0.94 -11.81 29.46
C SER A 301 -0.68 -12.20 28.00
N TRP A 302 0.30 -13.08 27.76
CA TRP A 302 0.41 -13.82 26.51
C TRP A 302 -0.08 -15.25 26.75
N LYS A 303 -1.32 -15.56 26.33
CA LYS A 303 -1.80 -16.94 26.26
C LYS A 303 -1.04 -17.67 25.15
N LYS A 304 -0.11 -18.55 25.54
CA LYS A 304 0.53 -19.55 24.65
C LYS A 304 -0.52 -20.56 24.18
N ALA A 305 -0.93 -20.47 22.92
CA ALA A 305 -1.59 -21.59 22.24
C ALA A 305 -0.51 -22.60 21.81
N ARG A 306 -0.42 -23.71 22.54
CA ARG A 306 0.44 -24.85 22.21
C ARG A 306 -0.46 -25.98 21.73
N THR A 307 -0.65 -26.11 20.41
CA THR A 307 -1.34 -27.27 19.83
C THR A 307 -0.40 -28.48 19.84
N ARG A 308 -0.65 -29.40 20.77
CA ARG A 308 -0.11 -30.76 20.75
C ARG A 308 -0.77 -31.52 19.59
N ARG A 309 0.02 -31.96 18.61
CA ARG A 309 -0.36 -33.11 17.78
C ARG A 309 -0.20 -34.37 18.65
N ARG A 310 -1.30 -35.07 18.91
CA ARG A 310 -1.30 -36.51 19.21
C ARG A 310 -1.94 -37.21 18.03
N GLY A 311 -1.31 -38.31 17.62
CA GLY A 311 -1.72 -39.10 16.48
C GLY A 311 -3.05 -39.82 16.69
N ILE A 312 -3.69 -40.07 15.55
CA ILE A 312 -4.24 -41.37 15.15
C ILE A 312 -3.63 -41.64 13.77
#